data_AF-A0A537PX95-F1
#
_entry.id   AF-A0A537PX95-F1
#
_cell.length_a   1.000
_cell.length_b   1.000
_cell.length_c   1.000
_cell.angle_alpha   90.00
_cell.angle_beta   90.00
_cell.angle_gamma   90.00
#
_symmetry.space_group_name_H-M   'P 1'
#
loop_
_entity.id
_entity.type
_entity.pdbx_description
1 polymer ?
#
loop_
_entity_poly.entity_id
_entity_poly.type
_entity_poly.pdbx_seq_one_letter_code
_entity_poly.pdbx_strand_id
1 'polypeptide(L)' 'MKDFADASFSPEVIEIMTAALEGAIATLPHPINSAHVNILAESILRTAKTGERNVAVLQMIALVELQIVPRG' A
#
# COMPACT_ATOMS: atom_id res chain seq x y z
N MET A 1 6.70 9.19 3.73
CA MET A 1 5.74 9.40 4.85
C MET A 1 5.45 10.88 5.21
N LYS A 2 5.62 11.86 4.31
CA LYS A 2 5.33 13.28 4.63
C LYS A 2 3.82 13.65 4.50
N ASP A 3 3.04 12.85 3.78
CA ASP A 3 1.63 13.16 3.45
C ASP A 3 0.60 12.65 4.50
N PHE A 4 1.07 12.04 5.59
CA PHE A 4 0.24 11.27 6.53
C PHE A 4 0.23 11.79 7.96
N ALA A 5 0.85 12.93 8.26
CA ALA A 5 1.01 13.45 9.62
C ALA A 5 -0.32 13.64 10.39
N ASP A 6 -1.44 13.86 9.69
CA ASP A 6 -2.79 14.03 10.27
C ASP A 6 -3.76 12.90 9.93
N ALA A 7 -3.27 11.78 9.37
CA ALA A 7 -4.15 10.68 8.98
C ALA A 7 -4.59 9.88 10.22
N SER A 8 -5.88 9.95 10.54
CA SER A 8 -6.51 9.08 11.55
C SER A 8 -7.31 7.99 10.85
N PHE A 9 -7.01 6.73 11.20
CA PHE A 9 -7.69 5.55 10.67
C PHE A 9 -8.32 4.78 11.82
N SER A 10 -9.54 4.27 11.62
CA SER A 10 -10.13 3.34 12.58
C SER A 10 -9.39 1.99 12.55
N PRO A 11 -9.46 1.18 13.63
CA PRO A 11 -8.82 -0.13 13.66
C PRO A 11 -9.21 -1.03 12.48
N GLU A 12 -10.48 -1.03 12.09
CA GLU A 12 -10.98 -1.75 10.91
C GLU A 12 -10.26 -1.34 9.62
N VAL A 13 -9.98 -0.05 9.44
CA VAL A 13 -9.26 0.45 8.26
C VAL A 13 -7.80 0.03 8.30
N ILE A 14 -7.19 0.00 9.48
CA ILE A 14 -5.82 -0.50 9.66
C ILE A 14 -5.73 -1.98 9.29
N GLU A 15 -6.71 -2.80 9.68
CA GLU A 15 -6.79 -4.22 9.31
C GLU A 15 -6.90 -4.39 7.79
N ILE A 16 -7.77 -3.62 7.14
CA ILE A 16 -7.93 -3.62 5.68
C ILE A 16 -6.62 -3.25 4.97
N MET A 17 -5.95 -2.18 5.42
CA MET A 17 -4.66 -1.75 4.84
C MET A 17 -3.56 -2.78 5.06
N THR A 18 -3.53 -3.43 6.23
CA THR A 18 -2.56 -4.47 6.57
C THR A 18 -2.75 -5.69 5.66
N ALA A 19 -4.00 -6.16 5.49
CA ALA A 19 -4.31 -7.28 4.60
C ALA A 19 -3.94 -6.97 3.15
N ALA A 20 -4.20 -5.76 2.67
CA ALA A 20 -3.82 -5.34 1.32
C ALA A 20 -2.29 -5.31 1.14
N LEU A 21 -1.55 -4.85 2.14
CA LEU A 21 -0.09 -4.76 2.11
C LEU A 21 0.54 -6.15 2.11
N GLU A 22 0.10 -7.04 3.00
CA GLU A 22 0.57 -8.43 3.05
C GLU A 22 0.30 -9.16 1.73
N GLY A 23 -0.90 -8.99 1.17
CA GLY A 23 -1.26 -9.54 -0.14
C GLY A 23 -0.37 -9.01 -1.26
N ALA A 24 -0.07 -7.70 -1.28
CA ALA A 24 0.83 -7.12 -2.26
C ALA A 24 2.27 -7.65 -2.13
N ILE A 25 2.81 -7.69 -0.90
CA ILE A 25 4.17 -8.18 -0.62
C ILE A 25 4.32 -9.64 -1.04
N ALA A 26 3.31 -10.48 -0.81
CA ALA A 26 3.32 -11.89 -1.20
C ALA A 26 3.47 -12.12 -2.71
N THR A 27 3.17 -11.12 -3.54
CA THR A 27 3.33 -11.18 -5.01
C THR A 27 4.70 -10.72 -5.50
N LEU A 28 5.55 -10.15 -4.62
CA LEU A 28 6.84 -9.62 -5.03
C LEU A 28 7.87 -10.74 -5.28
N PRO A 29 8.73 -10.58 -6.29
CA PRO A 29 9.83 -11.50 -6.52
C PRO A 29 10.86 -11.42 -5.39
N HIS A 30 11.49 -12.54 -5.07
CA HIS A 30 12.59 -12.58 -4.10
C HIS A 30 13.92 -12.15 -4.77
N PRO A 31 14.78 -11.39 -4.07
CA PRO A 31 14.60 -10.88 -2.70
C PRO A 31 13.65 -9.67 -2.62
N ILE A 32 12.87 -9.60 -1.54
CA ILE A 32 11.96 -8.48 -1.30
C ILE A 32 12.77 -7.23 -0.92
N ASN A 33 12.63 -6.17 -1.71
CA ASN A 33 13.29 -4.88 -1.46
C ASN A 33 12.42 -3.99 -0.55
N SER A 34 12.99 -3.46 0.53
CA SER A 34 12.30 -2.54 1.46
C SER A 34 11.79 -1.27 0.79
N ALA A 35 12.44 -0.81 -0.29
CA ALA A 35 11.95 0.31 -1.09
C ALA A 35 10.60 -0.01 -1.76
N HIS A 36 10.43 -1.22 -2.30
CA HIS A 36 9.17 -1.67 -2.88
C HIS A 36 8.08 -1.76 -1.81
N VAL A 37 8.40 -2.29 -0.63
CA VAL A 37 7.46 -2.35 0.50
C VAL A 37 6.99 -0.95 0.91
N ASN A 38 7.90 0.02 0.98
CA ASN A 38 7.56 1.40 1.31
C ASN A 38 6.63 2.03 0.26
N ILE A 39 6.90 1.82 -1.03
CA ILE A 39 6.04 2.32 -2.12
C ILE A 39 4.63 1.73 -2.00
N LEU A 40 4.53 0.41 -1.78
CA LEU A 40 3.24 -0.26 -1.60
C LEU A 40 2.48 0.30 -0.40
N ALA A 41 3.14 0.46 0.76
CA ALA A 41 2.53 0.99 1.96
C ALA A 41 2.03 2.43 1.76
N GLU A 42 2.83 3.29 1.12
CA GLU A 42 2.43 4.68 0.84
C GLU A 42 1.25 4.76 -0.13
N SER A 43 1.22 3.90 -1.15
CA SER A 43 0.10 3.79 -2.08
C SER A 43 -1.20 3.38 -1.40
N ILE A 44 -1.14 2.34 -0.57
CA ILE A 44 -2.28 1.82 0.19
C ILE A 44 -2.81 2.89 1.14
N LEU A 45 -1.92 3.56 1.88
CA LEU A 45 -2.31 4.63 2.80
C LEU A 45 -2.98 5.80 2.06
N ARG A 46 -2.46 6.19 0.89
CA ARG A 46 -3.02 7.27 0.08
C ARG A 46 -4.42 6.91 -0.42
N THR A 47 -4.58 5.69 -0.94
CA THR A 47 -5.86 5.20 -1.46
C THR A 47 -6.89 4.99 -0.35
N ALA A 48 -6.51 4.42 0.80
CA ALA A 48 -7.42 4.26 1.93
C ALA A 48 -7.90 5.62 2.48
N LYS A 49 -7.05 6.65 2.41
CA LYS A 49 -7.41 8.03 2.79
C LYS A 49 -8.50 8.63 1.88
N THR A 50 -8.70 8.14 0.65
CA THR A 50 -9.81 8.56 -0.21
C THR A 50 -11.13 7.88 0.13
N GLY A 51 -11.15 6.99 1.12
CA GLY A 51 -12.33 6.25 1.54
C GLY A 51 -12.46 4.84 0.95
N GLU A 52 -11.48 4.37 0.16
CA GLU A 52 -11.47 3.00 -0.32
C GLU A 52 -11.28 2.00 0.83
N ARG A 53 -12.04 0.90 0.81
CA ARG A 53 -12.07 -0.14 1.85
C ARG A 53 -11.98 -1.56 1.30
N ASN A 54 -12.01 -1.72 -0.02
CA ASN A 54 -11.83 -3.00 -0.67
C ASN A 54 -10.34 -3.36 -0.73
N VAL A 55 -9.98 -4.42 -0.01
CA VAL A 55 -8.61 -4.95 0.07
C VAL A 55 -8.01 -5.20 -1.31
N ALA A 56 -8.78 -5.81 -2.23
CA ALA A 56 -8.29 -6.16 -3.57
C ALA A 56 -8.03 -4.90 -4.42
N VAL A 57 -8.85 -3.86 -4.26
CA VAL A 57 -8.64 -2.59 -4.97
C VAL A 57 -7.39 -1.87 -4.45
N LEU A 58 -7.21 -1.82 -3.12
CA LEU A 58 -6.01 -1.23 -2.49
C LEU A 58 -4.74 -1.94 -2.95
N GLN A 59 -4.75 -3.28 -2.95
CA GLN A 59 -3.63 -4.09 -3.42
C GLN A 59 -3.34 -3.85 -4.90
N MET A 60 -4.37 -3.86 -5.75
CA MET A 60 -4.23 -3.66 -7.20
C MET A 60 -3.59 -2.31 -7.52
N ILE A 61 -4.08 -1.22 -6.91
CA ILE A 61 -3.54 0.13 -7.14
C ILE A 61 -2.07 0.18 -6.71
N ALA A 62 -1.73 -0.36 -5.54
CA ALA A 62 -0.36 -0.37 -5.04
C ALA A 62 0.60 -1.12 -5.98
N LEU A 63 0.20 -2.28 -6.50
CA LEU A 63 1.01 -3.06 -7.44
C LEU A 63 1.18 -2.35 -8.79
N VAL A 64 0.17 -1.63 -9.26
CA VAL A 64 0.26 -0.80 -10.48
C VAL A 64 1.22 0.36 -10.25
N GLU A 65 1.09 1.09 -9.14
CA GLU A 65 1.97 2.22 -8.81
C GLU A 65 3.43 1.77 -8.67
N LEU A 66 3.68 0.61 -8.06
CA LEU A 66 5.03 0.04 -7.95
C LEU A 66 5.69 -0.18 -9.32
N GLN A 67 4.92 -0.51 -10.36
CA GLN A 67 5.45 -0.69 -11.72
C GLN A 67 5.75 0.63 -12.44
N ILE A 68 5.09 1.72 -12.03
CA ILE A 68 5.26 3.06 -12.61
C ILE A 68 6.48 3.77 -12.01
N VAL A 69 6.88 3.43 -10.78
CA VAL A 69 8.08 4.00 -10.16
C VAL A 69 9.32 3.64 -11.01
N PRO A 70 10.11 4.65 -11.45
CA PRO A 70 11.31 4.40 -12.23
C PRO A 70 12.25 3.47 -11.46
N ARG A 71 12.69 2.39 -12.11
CA ARG A 71 13.76 1.51 -11.61
C ARG A 71 15.09 2.27 -11.74
N GLY A 72 15.29 3.26 -10.88
CA GLY A 72 16.49 4.09 -10.80
C GLY A 72 17.46 3.58 -9.76
#